data_AF-A0A2V7LKS2-F1
#
_entry.id   AF-A0A2V7LKS2-F1
#
_cell.length_a   1.000
_cell.length_b   1.000
_cell.length_c   1.000
_cell.angle_alpha   90.00
_cell.angle_beta   90.00
_cell.angle_gamma   90.00
#
_symmetry.space_group_name_H-M   'P 1'
#
loop_
_entity.id
_entity.type
_entity.pdbx_description
1 polymer ?
#
loop_
_entity_poly.entity_id
_entity_poly.type
_entity_poly.pdbx_seq_one_letter_code
_entity_poly.pdbx_strand_id
1 'polypeptide(L)'
;MVTLDARPERITAALDSLVPAESLEIAHANVRDGYVETAWYDTQAHRTRRHERDITNLAATVKIRFWADPWVPGQTRLTTEPVYRPRYDPSRPERSLEAIVSKELEGYKIAQRFVDKLKERFGVPKAAQ
;
A
#
# COMPACT_ATOMS: atom_id res chain seq x y z
N MET A 1 0.69 -10.46 -3.51
CA MET A 1 -0.03 -10.26 -4.78
C MET A 1 -1.26 -11.15 -4.78
N VAL A 2 -2.40 -10.63 -5.23
CA VAL A 2 -3.71 -11.31 -5.20
C VAL A 2 -4.51 -10.94 -6.46
N THR A 3 -5.42 -11.81 -6.90
CA THR A 3 -6.39 -11.47 -7.96
C THR A 3 -7.74 -11.11 -7.32
N LEU A 4 -8.34 -10.01 -7.77
CA LEU A 4 -9.64 -9.52 -7.30
C LEU A 4 -10.64 -9.47 -8.47
N ASP A 5 -11.91 -9.81 -8.20
CA ASP A 5 -13.00 -9.81 -9.19
C ASP A 5 -13.61 -8.40 -9.39
N ALA A 6 -12.73 -7.43 -9.67
CA ALA A 6 -13.14 -6.10 -10.10
C ALA A 6 -12.12 -5.48 -11.06
N ARG A 7 -12.56 -4.47 -11.83
CA ARG A 7 -11.67 -3.69 -12.71
C ARG A 7 -10.75 -2.76 -11.89
N PRO A 8 -9.56 -2.42 -12.41
CA PRO A 8 -8.59 -1.58 -11.70
C PRO A 8 -9.16 -0.28 -11.14
N GLU A 9 -10.06 0.38 -11.87
CA GLU A 9 -10.64 1.67 -11.46
C GLU A 9 -11.51 1.53 -10.20
N ARG A 10 -12.16 0.37 -10.03
CA ARG A 10 -12.93 0.09 -8.81
C ARG A 10 -12.01 -0.20 -7.62
N ILE A 11 -10.88 -0.86 -7.87
CA ILE A 11 -9.88 -1.16 -6.82
C ILE A 11 -9.21 0.13 -6.34
N THR A 12 -8.75 0.98 -7.26
CA THR A 12 -8.11 2.26 -6.91
C THR A 12 -9.08 3.21 -6.22
N ALA A 13 -10.33 3.32 -6.68
CA ALA A 13 -11.35 4.12 -5.99
C ALA A 13 -11.69 3.58 -4.58
N ALA A 14 -11.66 2.25 -4.39
CA ALA A 14 -11.84 1.67 -3.07
C ALA A 14 -10.65 1.98 -2.15
N LEU A 15 -9.42 1.89 -2.64
CA LEU A 15 -8.22 2.29 -1.90
C LEU A 15 -8.25 3.76 -1.50
N ASP A 16 -8.76 4.63 -2.38
CA ASP A 16 -8.92 6.06 -2.11
C ASP A 16 -9.79 6.32 -0.87
N SER A 17 -10.83 5.51 -0.69
CA SER A 17 -11.70 5.55 0.49
C SER A 17 -11.15 4.79 1.72
N LEU A 18 -10.48 3.66 1.50
CA LEU A 18 -10.05 2.75 2.59
C LEU A 18 -8.83 3.28 3.33
N VAL A 19 -7.87 3.88 2.62
CA VAL A 19 -6.63 4.38 3.22
C VAL A 19 -6.91 5.41 4.33
N PRO A 20 -7.71 6.47 4.09
CA PRO A 20 -8.13 7.40 5.15
C PRO A 20 -8.94 6.76 6.27
N ALA A 21 -9.80 5.78 5.95
CA ALA A 21 -10.60 5.08 6.95
C ALA A 21 -9.74 4.27 7.94
N GLU A 22 -8.54 3.82 7.51
CA GLU A 22 -7.55 3.18 8.38
C GLU A 22 -6.61 4.18 9.07
N SER A 23 -6.90 5.48 9.03
CA SER A 23 -6.06 6.56 9.59
C SER A 23 -4.69 6.72 8.91
N LEU A 24 -4.51 6.16 7.72
CA LEU A 24 -3.39 6.47 6.83
C LEU A 24 -3.78 7.61 5.89
N GLU A 25 -2.82 8.23 5.22
CA GLU A 25 -3.11 9.23 4.18
C GLU A 25 -2.54 8.79 2.84
N ILE A 26 -3.16 9.24 1.75
CA ILE A 26 -2.66 9.03 0.39
C ILE A 26 -1.66 10.13 0.07
N ALA A 27 -0.45 9.73 -0.34
CA ALA A 27 0.55 10.66 -0.86
C ALA A 27 0.39 10.85 -2.37
N HIS A 28 0.09 9.78 -3.09
CA HIS A 28 -0.08 9.83 -4.53
C HIS A 28 -1.10 8.77 -4.99
N ALA A 29 -1.96 9.13 -5.93
CA ALA A 29 -2.86 8.21 -6.60
C ALA A 29 -2.90 8.54 -8.09
N ASN A 30 -2.81 7.51 -8.91
CA ASN A 30 -2.94 7.58 -10.36
C ASN A 30 -3.89 6.46 -10.81
N VAL A 31 -5.17 6.82 -10.91
CA VAL A 31 -6.26 5.89 -11.27
C VAL A 31 -6.02 5.27 -12.64
N ARG A 32 -5.49 6.04 -13.59
CA ARG A 32 -5.23 5.59 -14.97
C ARG A 32 -4.21 4.46 -14.99
N ASP A 33 -3.19 4.55 -14.15
CA ASP A 33 -2.11 3.57 -14.08
C ASP A 33 -2.34 2.52 -12.98
N GLY A 34 -3.52 2.51 -12.34
CA GLY A 34 -3.83 1.55 -11.28
C GLY A 34 -3.02 1.75 -9.99
N TYR A 35 -2.39 2.92 -9.79
CA TYR A 35 -1.42 3.13 -8.72
C TYR A 35 -1.98 3.91 -7.54
N VAL A 36 -1.70 3.46 -6.32
CA VAL A 36 -1.94 4.21 -5.07
C VAL A 36 -0.74 4.05 -4.14
N GLU A 37 -0.27 5.15 -3.58
CA GLU A 37 0.80 5.23 -2.59
C GLU A 37 0.33 5.98 -1.36
N THR A 38 0.53 5.39 -0.18
CA THR A 38 0.30 6.07 1.09
C THR A 38 1.45 7.04 1.39
N ALA A 39 1.17 8.08 2.18
CA ALA A 39 2.23 8.76 2.90
C ALA A 39 2.92 7.80 3.89
N TRP A 40 4.07 8.22 4.41
CA TRP A 40 4.78 7.48 5.45
C TRP A 40 3.91 7.40 6.71
N TYR A 41 3.78 6.23 7.31
CA TYR A 41 2.96 5.98 8.49
C TYR A 41 3.80 5.35 9.58
N ASP A 42 3.92 6.04 10.71
CA ASP A 42 4.58 5.55 11.91
C ASP A 42 3.66 4.55 12.61
N THR A 43 4.03 3.27 12.54
CA THR A 43 3.25 2.15 13.10
C THR A 43 3.21 2.12 14.63
N GLN A 44 4.12 2.82 15.30
CA GLN A 44 4.16 2.90 16.76
C GLN A 44 3.41 4.14 17.26
N ALA A 45 3.63 5.29 16.61
CA ALA A 45 2.97 6.53 16.97
C ALA A 45 1.55 6.65 16.39
N HIS A 46 1.16 5.75 15.48
CA HIS A 46 -0.08 5.77 14.71
C HIS A 46 -0.33 7.11 14.02
N ARG A 47 0.71 7.64 13.35
CA ARG A 47 0.68 8.96 12.71
C ARG A 47 1.30 8.94 11.33
N THR A 48 0.65 9.64 10.41
CA THR A 48 1.22 9.93 9.10
C THR A 48 2.30 11.01 9.18
N ARG A 49 3.39 10.83 8.43
CA ARG A 49 4.49 11.75 8.22
C ARG A 49 4.55 12.10 6.74
N ARG A 50 4.35 13.38 6.43
CA ARG A 50 4.32 13.86 5.03
C ARG A 50 5.71 14.18 4.49
N HIS A 51 6.66 14.48 5.38
CA HIS A 51 8.04 14.75 5.02
C HIS A 51 8.99 13.77 5.69
N GLU A 52 10.00 13.34 4.95
CA GLU A 52 11.01 12.39 5.44
C GLU A 52 11.73 12.89 6.70
N ARG A 53 11.97 14.21 6.79
CA ARG A 53 12.61 14.84 7.96
C ARG A 53 11.79 14.72 9.25
N ASP A 54 10.49 14.45 9.14
CA ASP A 54 9.59 14.31 10.29
C ASP A 54 9.58 12.87 10.84
N ILE A 55 10.32 11.95 10.19
CA ILE A 55 10.39 10.54 10.57
C ILE A 55 11.49 10.35 11.62
N THR A 56 11.07 10.13 12.87
CA THR A 56 11.97 9.91 14.00
C THR A 56 12.43 8.45 14.14
N ASN A 57 11.63 7.50 13.67
CA ASN A 57 11.95 6.08 13.67
C ASN A 57 11.73 5.49 12.27
N LEU A 58 12.81 5.39 11.49
CA LEU A 58 12.75 4.92 10.11
C LEU A 58 12.32 3.44 10.00
N ALA A 59 12.65 2.61 10.99
CA ALA A 59 12.32 1.18 10.97
C ALA A 59 10.84 0.91 11.29
N ALA A 60 10.21 1.77 12.10
CA ALA A 60 8.79 1.68 12.44
C ALA A 60 7.87 2.45 11.49
N THR A 61 8.43 3.21 10.56
CA THR A 61 7.68 4.06 9.63
C THR A 61 7.62 3.41 8.26
N VAL A 62 6.40 3.19 7.77
CA VAL A 62 6.17 2.42 6.54
C VAL A 62 5.38 3.20 5.52
N LYS A 63 5.61 2.90 4.25
CA LYS A 63 4.83 3.39 3.11
C LYS A 63 4.27 2.17 2.39
N ILE A 64 3.02 2.23 1.95
CA ILE A 64 2.39 1.10 1.26
C ILE A 64 2.04 1.54 -0.15
N ARG A 65 2.47 0.73 -1.13
CA ARG A 65 2.15 0.92 -2.53
C ARG A 65 1.26 -0.19 -3.05
N PHE A 66 0.32 0.21 -3.90
CA PHE A 66 -0.62 -0.67 -4.54
C PHE A 66 -0.55 -0.46 -6.05
N TRP A 67 -0.46 -1.56 -6.81
CA TRP A 67 -0.63 -1.58 -8.25
C TRP A 67 -1.80 -2.49 -8.58
N ALA A 68 -2.82 -1.93 -9.19
CA ALA A 68 -4.02 -2.60 -9.67
C ALA A 68 -3.89 -2.81 -11.18
N ASP A 69 -3.21 -3.88 -11.57
CA ASP A 69 -2.98 -4.18 -12.98
C ASP A 69 -4.18 -4.94 -13.60
N PRO A 70 -4.65 -4.57 -14.80
CA PRO A 70 -5.67 -5.36 -15.50
C PRO A 70 -5.11 -6.77 -15.81
N TRP A 71 -5.91 -7.81 -15.55
CA TRP A 71 -5.48 -9.20 -15.78
C TRP A 71 -6.30 -9.89 -16.87
N VAL A 72 -7.60 -10.11 -16.61
CA VAL A 72 -8.60 -10.55 -17.58
C VAL A 72 -9.83 -9.64 -17.45
N PRO A 73 -10.77 -9.63 -18.41
CA PRO A 73 -11.93 -8.74 -18.35
C PRO A 73 -12.68 -8.85 -17.01
N GLY A 74 -12.73 -7.74 -16.27
CA GLY A 74 -13.39 -7.67 -14.97
C GLY A 74 -12.52 -8.07 -13.76
N GLN A 75 -11.26 -8.47 -13.95
CA GLN A 75 -10.35 -8.84 -12.87
C GLN A 75 -9.09 -7.99 -12.83
N THR A 76 -8.56 -7.84 -11.62
CA THR A 76 -7.34 -7.08 -11.32
C THR A 76 -6.33 -7.96 -10.61
N ARG A 77 -5.07 -7.88 -11.02
CA ARG A 77 -3.94 -8.40 -10.26
C ARG A 77 -3.42 -7.28 -9.37
N LEU A 78 -3.68 -7.39 -8.07
CA LEU A 78 -3.24 -6.42 -7.08
C LEU A 78 -1.87 -6.81 -6.52
N THR A 79 -0.88 -5.96 -6.75
CA THR A 79 0.42 -6.01 -6.08
C THR A 79 0.42 -5.02 -4.93
N THR A 80 0.91 -5.44 -3.77
CA THR A 80 0.99 -4.62 -2.56
C THR A 80 2.40 -4.69 -2.01
N GLU A 81 3.07 -3.55 -1.90
CA GLU A 81 4.42 -3.43 -1.37
C GLU A 81 4.44 -2.50 -0.15
N PRO A 82 4.41 -3.06 1.07
CA PRO A 82 4.81 -2.32 2.25
C PRO A 82 6.33 -2.18 2.26
N VAL A 83 6.81 -0.94 2.33
CA VAL A 83 8.23 -0.61 2.42
C VAL A 83 8.52 0.19 3.70
N TYR A 84 9.72 0.03 4.21
CA TYR A 84 10.31 0.93 5.18
C TYR A 84 11.65 1.42 4.64
N ARG A 85 12.24 2.41 5.30
CA ARG A 85 13.57 2.91 4.94
C ARG A 85 14.57 2.52 6.02
N PRO A 86 15.57 1.68 5.77
CA PRO A 86 16.55 1.34 6.79
C PRO A 86 17.49 2.50 7.15
N ARG A 87 17.68 3.48 6.24
CA ARG A 87 18.63 4.59 6.42
C ARG A 87 18.23 5.86 5.66
N TYR A 88 18.53 7.03 6.23
CA TYR A 88 18.34 8.33 5.58
C TYR A 88 19.63 8.80 4.89
N ASP A 89 19.53 9.15 3.61
CA ASP A 89 20.59 9.74 2.79
C ASP A 89 19.92 10.61 1.71
N PRO A 90 20.02 11.96 1.82
CA PRO A 90 19.35 12.90 0.91
C PRO A 90 20.02 13.00 -0.46
N SER A 91 21.23 12.45 -0.64
CA SER A 91 21.91 12.42 -1.94
C SER A 91 21.37 11.36 -2.89
N ARG A 92 20.53 10.45 -2.37
CA ARG A 92 19.98 9.33 -3.10
C ARG A 92 18.46 9.43 -3.20
N PRO A 93 17.85 8.95 -4.30
CA PRO A 93 16.39 8.85 -4.39
C PRO A 93 15.83 8.00 -3.26
N GLU A 94 14.73 8.45 -2.65
CA GLU A 94 14.02 7.79 -1.53
C GLU A 94 13.85 6.28 -1.79
N ARG A 95 13.24 5.94 -2.93
CA ARG A 95 12.96 4.55 -3.35
C ARG A 95 14.19 3.66 -3.42
N SER A 96 15.37 4.20 -3.71
CA SER A 96 16.60 3.42 -3.80
C SER A 96 17.14 2.95 -2.44
N LEU A 97 16.59 3.49 -1.36
CA LEU A 97 16.95 3.21 0.02
C LEU A 97 15.87 2.42 0.75
N GLU A 98 14.78 2.06 0.07
CA GLU A 98 13.68 1.32 0.68
C GLU A 98 13.94 -0.18 0.68
N ALA A 99 13.37 -0.85 1.67
CA ALA A 99 13.34 -2.30 1.77
C ALA A 99 11.91 -2.77 2.03
N ILE A 100 11.55 -3.93 1.48
CA ILE A 100 10.26 -4.57 1.75
C ILE A 100 10.17 -4.89 3.26
N VAL A 101 9.04 -4.55 3.86
CA VAL A 101 8.75 -4.85 5.27
C VAL A 101 8.58 -6.37 5.44
N SER A 102 9.24 -6.94 6.43
CA SER A 102 9.09 -8.37 6.75
C SER A 102 7.67 -8.70 7.23
N LYS A 103 7.21 -9.92 6.97
CA LYS A 103 5.84 -10.36 7.25
C LYS A 103 5.46 -10.32 8.74
N GLU A 104 6.45 -10.42 9.62
CA GLU A 104 6.30 -10.44 11.06
C GLU A 104 6.07 -9.03 11.64
N LEU A 105 6.44 -7.98 10.89
CA LEU A 105 6.38 -6.59 11.33
C LEU A 105 5.01 -5.96 11.08
N GLU A 106 4.66 -4.98 11.92
CA GLU A 106 3.32 -4.37 11.91
C GLU A 106 2.97 -3.71 10.57
N GLY A 107 3.94 -3.08 9.90
CA GLY A 107 3.71 -2.47 8.60
C GLY A 107 3.24 -3.44 7.51
N TYR A 108 3.72 -4.69 7.54
CA TYR A 108 3.21 -5.72 6.63
C TYR A 108 1.79 -6.13 7.00
N LYS A 109 1.49 -6.28 8.29
CA LYS A 109 0.14 -6.61 8.77
C LYS A 109 -0.89 -5.54 8.37
N ILE A 110 -0.52 -4.25 8.43
CA ILE A 110 -1.38 -3.15 7.95
C ILE A 110 -1.67 -3.31 6.45
N ALA A 111 -0.64 -3.55 5.62
CA ALA A 111 -0.82 -3.81 4.19
C ALA A 111 -1.73 -5.03 3.93
N GLN A 112 -1.57 -6.09 4.71
CA GLN A 112 -2.40 -7.29 4.61
C GLN A 112 -3.87 -7.01 4.95
N ARG A 113 -4.16 -6.17 5.95
CA ARG A 113 -5.54 -5.76 6.27
C ARG A 113 -6.23 -5.06 5.09
N PHE A 114 -5.52 -4.20 4.36
CA PHE A 114 -6.08 -3.59 3.14
C PHE A 114 -6.41 -4.65 2.08
N VAL A 115 -5.49 -5.59 1.86
CA VAL A 115 -5.69 -6.70 0.93
C VAL A 115 -6.93 -7.51 1.32
N ASP A 116 -7.10 -7.83 2.60
CA ASP A 116 -8.21 -8.65 3.06
C ASP A 116 -9.55 -7.91 2.95
N LYS A 117 -9.61 -6.62 3.30
CA LYS A 117 -10.80 -5.78 3.05
C LYS A 117 -11.18 -5.68 1.58
N LEU A 118 -10.18 -5.62 0.68
CA LEU A 118 -10.44 -5.61 -0.76
C LEU A 118 -10.96 -6.97 -1.26
N LYS A 119 -10.45 -8.08 -0.73
CA LYS A 119 -11.01 -9.42 -1.02
C LYS A 119 -12.45 -9.54 -0.53
N GLU A 120 -12.75 -9.07 0.67
CA GLU A 120 -14.12 -9.07 1.20
C GLU A 120 -15.06 -8.23 0.33
N ARG A 121 -14.60 -7.07 -0.13
CA ARG A 121 -15.41 -6.13 -0.94
C ARG A 121 -15.64 -6.60 -2.37
N PHE A 122 -14.65 -7.21 -3.00
CA PHE A 122 -14.68 -7.51 -4.44
C PHE A 122 -14.71 -9.00 -4.78
N GLY A 123 -14.42 -9.88 -3.82
CA GLY A 123 -14.25 -11.30 -4.06
C GLY A 123 -12.90 -11.64 -4.68
N VAL A 124 -12.61 -12.94 -4.68
CA VAL A 124 -11.48 -13.55 -5.38
C VAL A 124 -12.03 -14.59 -6.36
N PRO A 125 -11.38 -14.80 -7.52
CA PRO A 125 -11.86 -15.76 -8.51
C PRO A 125 -12.04 -17.16 -7.91
N LYS A 126 -13.13 -17.87 -8.26
CA LYS A 126 -13.40 -19.24 -7.78
C LYS A 126 -12.28 -20.25 -8.07
N ALA A 127 -11.44 -20.01 -9.08
CA ALA A 127 -10.28 -20.84 -9.40
C ALA A 127 -9.07 -20.61 -8.47
N ALA A 128 -9.15 -19.63 -7.57
CA ALA A 128 -8.12 -19.26 -6.60
C ALA A 128 -8.55 -19.55 -5.14
N GLN A 129 -9.67 -20.26 -4.94
CA GLN A 129 -10.14 -20.77 -3.65
C GLN A 129 -9.57 -22.16 -3.35
#